data_AF-A0A438K6S4-F1
#
_entry.id   AF-A0A438K6S4-F1
#
_cell.length_a   1.000
_cell.length_b   1.000
_cell.length_c   1.000
_cell.angle_alpha   90.00
_cell.angle_beta   90.00
_cell.angle_gamma   90.00
#
_symmetry.space_group_name_H-M   'P 1'
#
loop_
_entity.id
_entity.type
_entity.pdbx_description
1 polymer ?
#
loop_
_entity_poly.entity_id
_entity_poly.type
_entity_poly.pdbx_seq_one_letter_code
_entity_poly.pdbx_strand_id
1 'polypeptide(L)'
;MHAKKPPRFKMGLLFPILLILIGFNKIRLMYQAIFASLSKPIMAYIASAKPFTKIKMAISISPKVPIMQSNGSGKRCPQIKVAPKPEPVANHASTWNKNSNRLLGTRTCHHVTTDLQNLSLHTDYEGPDDIILGPGTARHLLTENGYLGWCSSIGLALALQFATMADAQGTTSIVPAMILFGDSAVDSGNNNYFPTAFKANYLPYGKDFISHQPTGRFCNGKLATDITADILGFKTYPPAYLSPQATGKNLLVGANFGSAAAGYDDNTAIINHAIPLSQQLEYYKEYRVKLAKVAGSKRAAAILKGALYLVGFGTADFLQNYYVNPSLKKLYTPDQYSAYLATIFSSFIKDLYGLGARKIGVVPLPPLGCFPETITMFRYRKHGCIARINKNAQGFNNKINTTAISLQKKLPALKIVVFDIFMPLHDVFTSPSDYGFAEARKGCCQTRKTGTVPILCDPKSPGTCRNASQYVFWDDVHLSQATNQMLAESMLLQGISLI
;
A
#
# COMPACT_ATOMS: atom_id res chain seq x y z
N MET A 1 -62.49 -12.45 -68.33
CA MET A 1 -63.25 -11.98 -67.15
C MET A 1 -63.04 -12.97 -66.00
N HIS A 2 -63.12 -12.48 -64.76
CA HIS A 2 -62.88 -13.15 -63.46
C HIS A 2 -61.42 -13.17 -62.97
N ALA A 3 -61.09 -12.94 -61.71
CA ALA A 3 -61.58 -12.13 -60.58
C ALA A 3 -60.52 -12.30 -59.48
N LYS A 4 -60.23 -11.24 -58.72
CA LYS A 4 -59.24 -11.22 -57.62
C LYS A 4 -59.64 -12.17 -56.47
N LYS A 5 -58.64 -12.76 -55.81
CA LYS A 5 -58.63 -13.06 -54.36
C LYS A 5 -57.36 -12.47 -53.74
N PRO A 6 -57.43 -11.70 -52.63
CA PRO A 6 -56.25 -11.22 -51.92
C PRO A 6 -55.71 -12.28 -50.94
N PRO A 7 -54.41 -12.29 -50.61
CA PRO A 7 -53.84 -13.18 -49.62
C PRO A 7 -54.16 -12.70 -48.20
N ARG A 8 -54.50 -13.65 -47.32
CA ARG A 8 -54.74 -13.45 -45.88
C ARG A 8 -53.47 -12.97 -45.17
N PHE A 9 -53.53 -11.81 -44.52
CA PHE A 9 -52.52 -11.37 -43.55
C PHE A 9 -52.67 -12.19 -42.26
N LYS A 10 -51.59 -12.87 -41.83
CA LYS A 10 -51.50 -13.51 -40.52
C LYS A 10 -51.30 -12.43 -39.45
N MET A 11 -52.35 -12.14 -38.70
CA MET A 11 -52.34 -11.32 -37.50
C MET A 11 -51.74 -12.14 -36.35
N GLY A 12 -50.41 -12.19 -36.25
CA GLY A 12 -49.70 -13.01 -35.27
C GLY A 12 -48.45 -12.41 -34.64
N LEU A 13 -48.04 -11.18 -35.01
CA LEU A 13 -46.78 -10.59 -34.52
C LEU A 13 -46.90 -9.21 -33.86
N LEU A 14 -48.10 -8.61 -33.80
CA LEU A 14 -48.28 -7.25 -33.25
C LEU A 14 -48.66 -7.21 -31.77
N PHE A 15 -49.16 -8.31 -31.20
CA PHE A 15 -49.52 -8.39 -29.78
C PHE A 15 -48.33 -8.47 -28.80
N PRO A 16 -47.22 -9.19 -29.10
CA PRO A 16 -46.07 -9.24 -28.20
C PRO A 16 -45.29 -7.92 -28.15
N ILE A 17 -45.22 -7.19 -29.27
CA ILE A 17 -44.46 -5.94 -29.38
C ILE A 17 -45.16 -4.80 -28.61
N LEU A 18 -46.50 -4.78 -28.61
CA LEU A 18 -47.28 -3.80 -27.85
C LEU A 18 -47.15 -4.02 -26.33
N LEU A 19 -47.10 -5.28 -25.87
CA LEU A 19 -46.88 -5.64 -24.46
C LEU A 19 -45.47 -5.28 -23.96
N ILE A 20 -44.45 -5.43 -24.82
CA ILE A 20 -43.06 -5.05 -24.50
C ILE A 20 -42.94 -3.52 -24.34
N LEU A 21 -43.56 -2.73 -25.22
CA LEU A 21 -43.53 -1.26 -25.16
C LEU A 21 -44.29 -0.70 -23.94
N ILE A 22 -45.41 -1.32 -23.55
CA ILE A 22 -46.14 -0.95 -22.32
C ILE A 22 -45.32 -1.30 -21.06
N GLY A 23 -44.58 -2.42 -21.08
CA GLY A 23 -43.68 -2.84 -20.00
C GLY A 23 -42.51 -1.88 -19.78
N PHE A 24 -41.84 -1.43 -20.85
CA PHE A 24 -40.74 -0.48 -20.75
C PHE A 24 -41.17 0.89 -20.20
N ASN A 25 -42.38 1.35 -20.53
CA ASN A 25 -42.87 2.64 -20.04
C ASN A 25 -43.25 2.60 -18.54
N LYS A 26 -43.76 1.46 -18.05
CA LYS A 26 -44.00 1.24 -16.61
C LYS A 26 -42.72 1.11 -15.80
N ILE A 27 -41.70 0.45 -16.35
CA ILE A 27 -40.37 0.35 -15.71
C ILE A 27 -39.71 1.73 -15.62
N ARG A 28 -39.78 2.55 -16.67
CA ARG A 28 -39.24 3.92 -16.67
C ARG A 28 -39.89 4.81 -15.62
N LEU A 29 -41.21 4.73 -15.45
CA LEU A 29 -41.95 5.47 -14.41
C LEU A 29 -41.61 4.99 -12.99
N MET A 30 -41.38 3.68 -12.81
CA MET A 30 -40.98 3.09 -11.53
C MET A 30 -39.55 3.52 -11.13
N TYR A 31 -38.62 3.57 -12.08
CA TYR A 31 -37.26 4.09 -11.84
C TYR A 31 -37.26 5.60 -11.53
N GLN A 32 -38.12 6.39 -12.18
CA GLN A 32 -38.26 7.82 -11.86
C GLN A 32 -38.85 8.06 -10.47
N ALA A 33 -39.80 7.23 -10.02
CA ALA A 33 -40.36 7.28 -8.67
C ALA A 33 -39.34 6.88 -7.59
N ILE A 34 -38.52 5.86 -7.84
CA ILE A 34 -37.43 5.42 -6.95
C ILE A 34 -36.33 6.48 -6.85
N PHE A 35 -35.95 7.12 -7.96
CA PHE A 35 -34.95 8.19 -7.97
C PHE A 35 -35.45 9.47 -7.27
N ALA A 36 -36.75 9.79 -7.37
CA ALA A 36 -37.39 10.88 -6.64
C ALA A 36 -37.52 10.60 -5.13
N SER A 37 -37.67 9.33 -4.74
CA SER A 37 -37.72 8.89 -3.33
C SER A 37 -36.34 8.87 -2.66
N LEU A 38 -35.27 8.56 -3.39
CA LEU A 38 -33.90 8.45 -2.88
C LEU A 38 -33.12 9.77 -2.90
N SER A 39 -33.52 10.74 -3.73
CA SER A 39 -32.85 12.04 -3.84
C SER A 39 -33.15 13.00 -2.68
N LYS A 40 -34.33 12.92 -2.05
CA LYS A 40 -34.69 13.82 -0.92
C LYS A 40 -33.87 13.59 0.36
N PRO A 41 -33.61 12.34 0.82
CA PRO A 41 -32.75 12.10 1.98
C PRO A 41 -31.28 12.45 1.72
N ILE A 42 -30.79 12.19 0.51
CA ILE A 42 -29.39 12.44 0.12
C ILE A 42 -29.12 13.95 0.00
N MET A 43 -30.06 14.73 -0.56
CA MET A 43 -29.93 16.18 -0.62
C MET A 43 -30.08 16.85 0.76
N ALA A 44 -30.88 16.29 1.67
CA ALA A 44 -30.94 16.74 3.07
C ALA A 44 -29.63 16.45 3.83
N TYR A 45 -28.98 15.32 3.57
CA TYR A 45 -27.66 14.99 4.11
C TYR A 45 -26.57 15.94 3.58
N ILE A 46 -26.58 16.25 2.27
CA ILE A 46 -25.65 17.20 1.65
C ILE A 46 -25.90 18.65 2.13
N ALA A 47 -27.15 19.05 2.37
CA ALA A 47 -27.49 20.38 2.90
C ALA A 47 -27.09 20.56 4.38
N SER A 48 -26.94 19.47 5.14
CA SER A 48 -26.50 19.50 6.55
C SER A 48 -24.97 19.59 6.73
N ALA A 49 -24.20 19.33 5.67
CA ALA A 49 -22.74 19.41 5.69
C ALA A 49 -22.28 20.87 5.52
N LYS A 50 -22.04 21.58 6.64
CA LYS A 50 -21.41 22.91 6.60
C LYS A 50 -19.94 22.81 6.12
N PRO A 51 -19.46 23.74 5.27
CA PRO A 51 -18.13 23.70 4.69
C PRO A 51 -17.06 24.08 5.73
N PHE A 52 -16.00 23.27 5.82
CA PHE A 52 -14.78 23.67 6.52
C PHE A 52 -14.04 24.75 5.71
N THR A 53 -14.31 26.00 6.03
CA THR A 53 -13.54 27.17 5.56
C THR A 53 -12.90 27.89 6.75
N LYS A 54 -11.56 27.92 6.75
CA LYS A 54 -10.62 28.86 7.38
C LYS A 54 -11.06 29.64 8.64
N ILE A 55 -10.37 29.44 9.76
CA ILE A 55 -10.05 30.49 10.75
C ILE A 55 -8.61 30.24 11.26
N LYS A 56 -7.60 30.92 10.68
CA LYS A 56 -6.91 32.14 11.16
C LYS A 56 -6.13 31.97 12.48
N MET A 57 -4.80 32.06 12.36
CA MET A 57 -3.90 32.45 13.46
C MET A 57 -4.33 33.81 14.03
N ALA A 58 -4.23 33.97 15.34
CA ALA A 58 -4.05 35.25 15.99
C ALA A 58 -3.01 35.12 17.10
N ILE A 59 -1.88 35.81 16.92
CA ILE A 59 -0.94 36.17 17.98
C ILE A 59 -1.57 37.34 18.75
N SER A 60 -1.54 37.31 20.09
CA SER A 60 -1.64 38.50 20.93
C SER A 60 -0.66 38.40 22.10
N ILE A 61 0.04 39.50 22.36
CA ILE A 61 1.17 39.66 23.28
C ILE A 61 0.70 40.44 24.53
N SER A 62 0.89 39.83 25.72
CA SER A 62 1.17 40.42 27.07
C SER A 62 0.16 41.39 27.75
N PRO A 63 0.29 41.74 29.07
CA PRO A 63 1.31 41.40 30.10
C PRO A 63 0.78 41.02 31.53
N LYS A 64 1.70 40.54 32.42
CA LYS A 64 1.64 40.44 33.91
C LYS A 64 0.67 39.36 34.48
N VAL A 65 0.98 38.43 35.41
CA VAL A 65 1.83 38.25 36.63
C VAL A 65 1.23 36.98 37.35
N PRO A 66 1.84 36.28 38.34
CA PRO A 66 3.20 35.80 38.58
C PRO A 66 3.29 34.25 38.62
N ILE A 67 4.52 33.74 38.78
CA ILE A 67 4.86 32.35 39.09
C ILE A 67 4.27 31.97 40.46
N MET A 68 3.52 30.87 40.53
CA MET A 68 3.15 30.23 41.80
C MET A 68 3.64 28.76 41.77
N GLN A 69 4.75 28.52 42.47
CA GLN A 69 5.06 27.19 42.98
C GLN A 69 3.94 26.80 43.95
N SER A 70 3.34 25.62 43.79
CA SER A 70 2.62 24.99 44.90
C SER A 70 2.90 23.50 44.97
N ASN A 71 3.14 23.12 46.23
CA ASN A 71 3.54 21.84 46.74
C ASN A 71 2.48 20.76 46.52
N GLY A 72 2.94 19.51 46.57
CA GLY A 72 2.12 18.33 46.36
C GLY A 72 0.87 18.25 47.25
N SER A 73 -0.22 17.85 46.62
CA SER A 73 -1.19 16.89 47.15
C SER A 73 -2.04 16.40 45.98
N GLY A 74 -2.13 15.08 45.80
CA GLY A 74 -2.89 14.48 44.70
C GLY A 74 -4.38 14.74 44.85
N LYS A 75 -4.98 15.50 43.93
CA LYS A 75 -6.44 15.58 43.80
C LYS A 75 -6.95 14.34 43.05
N ARG A 76 -7.88 13.60 43.67
CA ARG A 76 -8.58 12.45 43.07
C ARG A 76 -9.60 12.95 42.03
N CYS A 77 -9.84 12.22 40.93
CA CYS A 77 -10.93 12.54 39.98
C CYS A 77 -12.29 12.50 40.76
N PRO A 78 -13.24 13.41 40.49
CA PRO A 78 -14.53 13.45 41.18
C PRO A 78 -15.40 12.21 40.89
N GLN A 79 -16.19 11.79 41.89
CA GLN A 79 -17.12 10.66 41.80
C GLN A 79 -18.49 11.13 41.27
N ILE A 80 -19.03 10.47 40.24
CA ILE A 80 -20.40 10.68 39.75
C ILE A 80 -21.37 9.90 40.65
N LYS A 81 -22.40 10.56 41.18
CA LYS A 81 -23.54 9.86 41.81
C LYS A 81 -24.45 9.32 40.71
N VAL A 82 -24.48 8.00 40.53
CA VAL A 82 -25.45 7.30 39.66
C VAL A 82 -26.56 6.71 40.53
N ALA A 83 -27.82 6.91 40.16
CA ALA A 83 -28.99 6.28 40.80
C ALA A 83 -28.97 4.73 40.58
N PRO A 84 -29.60 3.91 41.44
CA PRO A 84 -29.19 2.52 41.62
C PRO A 84 -29.76 1.51 40.58
N LYS A 85 -28.82 0.73 39.99
CA LYS A 85 -28.87 -0.63 39.37
C LYS A 85 -28.85 -0.74 37.82
N PRO A 86 -28.20 -1.80 37.26
CA PRO A 86 -26.96 -2.48 37.69
C PRO A 86 -25.80 -2.38 36.67
N GLU A 87 -24.60 -2.24 37.23
CA GLU A 87 -23.24 -2.53 36.74
C GLU A 87 -22.74 -2.04 35.37
N PRO A 88 -21.74 -1.13 35.34
CA PRO A 88 -20.78 -1.02 34.25
C PRO A 88 -19.65 -2.05 34.42
N VAL A 89 -19.40 -2.82 33.37
CA VAL A 89 -18.20 -3.67 33.20
C VAL A 89 -16.98 -2.76 33.05
N ALA A 90 -16.13 -2.70 34.08
CA ALA A 90 -14.87 -1.96 34.02
C ALA A 90 -13.76 -2.84 33.40
N ASN A 91 -13.34 -2.53 32.17
CA ASN A 91 -12.04 -2.98 31.66
C ASN A 91 -10.98 -1.92 32.02
N HIS A 92 -10.25 -2.15 33.11
CA HIS A 92 -9.05 -1.38 33.45
C HIS A 92 -7.88 -1.79 32.52
N ALA A 93 -7.26 -0.81 31.87
CA ALA A 93 -5.91 -0.95 31.31
C ALA A 93 -4.90 -0.33 32.29
N SER A 94 -4.09 -1.16 32.96
CA SER A 94 -2.80 -0.73 33.50
C SER A 94 -1.85 -1.92 33.65
N THR A 95 -0.63 -1.77 33.14
CA THR A 95 0.48 -2.71 33.35
C THR A 95 1.19 -2.37 34.66
N TRP A 96 1.42 -3.38 35.51
CA TRP A 96 2.05 -3.24 36.83
C TRP A 96 3.54 -3.61 36.75
N ASN A 97 4.45 -2.74 37.20
CA ASN A 97 5.88 -3.04 37.31
C ASN A 97 6.23 -3.50 38.74
N LYS A 98 6.55 -4.79 38.90
CA LYS A 98 6.86 -5.43 40.19
C LYS A 98 8.11 -4.90 40.90
N ASN A 99 9.02 -4.19 40.22
CA ASN A 99 10.31 -3.81 40.79
C ASN A 99 10.39 -2.36 41.29
N SER A 100 9.34 -1.54 41.13
CA SER A 100 9.39 -0.12 41.51
C SER A 100 8.18 0.40 42.31
N ASN A 101 7.16 -0.43 42.56
CA ASN A 101 5.95 -0.04 43.30
C ASN A 101 5.38 1.34 42.89
N ARG A 102 5.41 1.68 41.60
CA ARG A 102 4.82 2.92 41.05
C ARG A 102 3.90 2.65 39.86
N LEU A 103 2.75 3.31 39.86
CA LEU A 103 1.87 3.48 38.71
C LEU A 103 2.45 4.58 37.81
N LEU A 104 2.68 4.27 36.53
CA LEU A 104 2.96 5.29 35.51
C LEU A 104 1.62 5.76 34.94
N GLY A 105 1.20 6.97 35.30
CA GLY A 105 -0.02 7.59 34.78
C GLY A 105 0.19 9.07 34.48
N THR A 106 -0.04 9.45 33.23
CA THR A 106 -0.23 10.82 32.75
C THR A 106 -1.48 11.43 33.39
N ARG A 107 -1.44 12.73 33.68
CA ARG A 107 -2.48 13.46 34.43
C ARG A 107 -3.71 13.83 33.56
N THR A 108 -4.41 12.86 32.99
CA THR A 108 -5.67 13.10 32.25
C THR A 108 -6.73 12.08 32.65
N CYS A 109 -7.89 12.53 33.15
CA CYS A 109 -9.05 11.67 33.40
C CYS A 109 -9.81 11.53 32.06
N HIS A 110 -10.09 10.30 31.59
CA HIS A 110 -10.88 10.06 30.36
C HIS A 110 -12.23 9.43 30.73
N HIS A 111 -13.33 9.95 30.17
CA HIS A 111 -14.69 9.40 30.30
C HIS A 111 -15.21 8.94 28.94
N VAL A 112 -15.78 7.74 28.87
CA VAL A 112 -16.40 7.18 27.66
C VAL A 112 -17.86 6.85 27.96
N THR A 113 -18.80 7.39 27.19
CA THR A 113 -20.23 7.05 27.24
C THR A 113 -20.76 6.77 25.84
N THR A 114 -21.80 5.94 25.74
CA THR A 114 -22.55 5.67 24.49
C THR A 114 -23.94 6.29 24.47
N ASP A 115 -24.36 6.96 25.55
CA ASP A 115 -25.63 7.68 25.64
C ASP A 115 -25.38 9.20 25.65
N LEU A 116 -25.75 9.85 24.54
CA LEU A 116 -25.56 11.29 24.33
C LEU A 116 -26.75 12.14 24.80
N GLN A 117 -27.89 11.54 25.15
CA GLN A 117 -29.12 12.31 25.43
C GLN A 117 -29.22 12.79 26.88
N ASN A 118 -28.42 12.22 27.81
CA ASN A 118 -28.46 12.55 29.24
C ASN A 118 -27.11 13.03 29.81
N LEU A 119 -26.18 13.49 28.97
CA LEU A 119 -24.91 14.03 29.45
C LEU A 119 -25.07 15.49 29.92
N SER A 120 -25.29 15.70 31.22
CA SER A 120 -25.17 17.02 31.85
C SER A 120 -23.90 17.08 32.72
N LEU A 121 -22.88 17.82 32.27
CA LEU A 121 -21.67 18.12 33.04
C LEU A 121 -21.88 19.44 33.80
N HIS A 122 -22.04 19.37 35.13
CA HIS A 122 -21.90 20.53 36.00
C HIS A 122 -20.62 20.36 36.82
N THR A 123 -19.60 21.17 36.53
CA THR A 123 -18.36 21.21 37.32
C THR A 123 -17.84 22.64 37.37
N ASP A 124 -17.42 23.11 38.55
CA ASP A 124 -16.75 24.41 38.75
C ASP A 124 -15.26 24.36 38.37
N TYR A 125 -14.91 23.62 37.31
CA TYR A 125 -13.53 23.31 36.92
C TYR A 125 -13.21 23.85 35.52
N GLU A 126 -12.26 24.79 35.43
CA GLU A 126 -11.79 25.39 34.17
C GLU A 126 -10.46 24.75 33.70
N GLY A 127 -10.54 23.53 33.15
CA GLY A 127 -9.40 22.85 32.50
C GLY A 127 -9.81 22.28 31.12
N PRO A 128 -8.87 22.10 30.16
CA PRO A 128 -9.19 21.55 28.85
C PRO A 128 -9.23 20.02 28.93
N ASP A 129 -10.43 19.43 28.79
CA ASP A 129 -10.59 17.98 28.65
C ASP A 129 -10.88 17.60 27.18
N ASP A 130 -10.22 16.56 26.69
CA ASP A 130 -10.48 15.93 25.40
C ASP A 130 -11.51 14.79 25.54
N ILE A 131 -12.62 14.87 24.79
CA ILE A 131 -13.64 13.81 24.70
C ILE A 131 -13.38 12.97 23.44
N ILE A 132 -13.13 11.67 23.61
CA ILE A 132 -12.96 10.72 22.50
C ILE A 132 -14.20 9.83 22.38
N LEU A 133 -14.88 9.88 21.23
CA LEU A 133 -16.00 9.00 20.87
C LEU A 133 -15.53 7.94 19.87
N GLY A 134 -15.79 6.66 20.15
CA GLY A 134 -15.44 5.55 19.25
C GLY A 134 -16.49 4.44 19.25
N PRO A 135 -16.69 3.71 18.13
CA PRO A 135 -17.71 2.68 18.01
C PRO A 135 -17.30 1.38 18.72
N GLY A 136 -18.02 1.02 19.78
CA GLY A 136 -17.95 -0.31 20.39
C GLY A 136 -18.73 -1.33 19.56
N THR A 137 -18.11 -2.45 19.22
CA THR A 137 -18.72 -3.55 18.47
C THR A 137 -19.65 -4.39 19.36
N ALA A 138 -20.96 -4.38 19.08
CA ALA A 138 -21.92 -5.30 19.67
C ALA A 138 -22.56 -6.17 18.56
N ARG A 139 -22.29 -7.48 18.60
CA ARG A 139 -23.04 -8.50 17.86
C ARG A 139 -24.46 -8.55 18.43
N HIS A 140 -25.47 -8.24 17.61
CA HIS A 140 -26.86 -8.57 17.92
C HIS A 140 -27.28 -9.85 17.19
N LEU A 141 -27.57 -10.86 18.01
CA LEU A 141 -28.44 -11.99 17.68
C LEU A 141 -29.83 -11.44 17.31
N LEU A 142 -30.30 -11.75 16.11
CA LEU A 142 -31.70 -11.58 15.73
C LEU A 142 -32.35 -12.96 15.72
N THR A 143 -33.30 -13.14 16.64
CA THR A 143 -34.19 -14.30 16.71
C THR A 143 -35.27 -14.24 15.63
N GLU A 144 -35.69 -15.43 15.23
CA GLU A 144 -36.65 -15.74 14.18
C GLU A 144 -38.07 -15.25 14.47
N ASN A 145 -38.73 -14.74 13.42
CA ASN A 145 -40.08 -15.12 12.95
C ASN A 145 -40.79 -13.93 12.30
N GLY A 146 -40.99 -13.98 10.98
CA GLY A 146 -41.88 -13.02 10.30
C GLY A 146 -41.72 -12.77 8.79
N TYR A 147 -40.77 -13.40 8.09
CA TYR A 147 -40.52 -13.08 6.65
C TYR A 147 -40.38 -14.30 5.71
N LEU A 148 -40.90 -15.47 6.09
CA LEU A 148 -40.96 -16.66 5.22
C LEU A 148 -42.22 -16.63 4.35
N GLY A 149 -42.13 -16.02 3.17
CA GLY A 149 -43.20 -16.08 2.17
C GLY A 149 -42.96 -15.18 0.96
N TRP A 150 -42.27 -14.06 1.17
CA TRP A 150 -41.96 -13.10 0.10
C TRP A 150 -40.52 -13.22 -0.44
N CYS A 151 -39.62 -13.90 0.28
CA CYS A 151 -38.22 -14.09 -0.13
C CYS A 151 -38.01 -15.22 -1.16
N SER A 152 -38.89 -16.22 -1.27
CA SER A 152 -38.65 -17.36 -2.17
C SER A 152 -38.86 -17.04 -3.65
N SER A 153 -39.78 -16.13 -3.98
CA SER A 153 -40.09 -15.79 -5.39
C SER A 153 -39.11 -14.77 -5.98
N ILE A 154 -38.61 -13.85 -5.15
CA ILE A 154 -37.58 -12.87 -5.53
C ILE A 154 -36.19 -13.54 -5.55
N GLY A 155 -35.94 -14.49 -4.64
CA GLY A 155 -34.72 -15.28 -4.61
C GLY A 155 -34.50 -16.13 -5.86
N LEU A 156 -35.55 -16.78 -6.38
CA LEU A 156 -35.45 -17.56 -7.62
C LEU A 156 -35.24 -16.68 -8.86
N ALA A 157 -35.91 -15.53 -8.94
CA ALA A 157 -35.76 -14.59 -10.06
C ALA A 157 -34.39 -13.90 -10.09
N LEU A 158 -33.82 -13.59 -8.91
CA LEU A 158 -32.45 -13.10 -8.80
C LEU A 158 -31.44 -14.21 -9.12
N ALA A 159 -31.64 -15.45 -8.64
CA ALA A 159 -30.77 -16.58 -8.95
C ALA A 159 -30.73 -16.91 -10.46
N LEU A 160 -31.86 -16.78 -11.15
CA LEU A 160 -31.94 -16.94 -12.61
C LEU A 160 -31.31 -15.76 -13.38
N GLN A 161 -31.33 -14.53 -12.84
CA GLN A 161 -30.61 -13.38 -13.40
C GLN A 161 -29.09 -13.48 -13.19
N PHE A 162 -28.63 -14.09 -12.08
CA PHE A 162 -27.20 -14.37 -11.85
C PHE A 162 -26.70 -15.55 -12.70
N ALA A 163 -27.55 -16.52 -13.04
CA ALA A 163 -27.19 -17.63 -13.92
C ALA A 163 -27.00 -17.23 -15.39
N THR A 164 -27.66 -16.15 -15.87
CA THR A 164 -27.50 -15.65 -17.25
C THR A 164 -26.39 -14.61 -17.44
N MET A 165 -25.69 -14.25 -16.36
CA MET A 165 -24.49 -13.38 -16.37
C MET A 165 -23.19 -14.16 -16.10
N ALA A 166 -23.28 -15.48 -15.95
CA ALA A 166 -22.15 -16.33 -15.60
C ALA A 166 -21.15 -16.59 -16.75
N ASP A 167 -21.41 -16.07 -17.96
CA ASP A 167 -20.49 -16.12 -19.09
C ASP A 167 -20.22 -14.71 -19.65
N ALA A 168 -19.51 -13.88 -18.87
CA ALA A 168 -18.52 -12.89 -19.33
C ALA A 168 -18.15 -11.89 -18.21
N GLN A 169 -17.17 -12.23 -17.38
CA GLN A 169 -16.10 -11.37 -16.84
C GLN A 169 -15.56 -11.97 -15.53
N GLY A 170 -14.40 -12.61 -15.63
CA GLY A 170 -13.61 -12.91 -14.43
C GLY A 170 -13.33 -11.62 -13.68
N THR A 171 -13.53 -11.62 -12.36
CA THR A 171 -13.18 -10.56 -11.41
C THR A 171 -12.06 -9.65 -11.94
N THR A 172 -12.41 -8.46 -12.42
CA THR A 172 -11.46 -7.52 -13.02
C THR A 172 -10.63 -6.89 -11.91
N SER A 173 -9.31 -6.98 -11.99
CA SER A 173 -8.40 -6.25 -11.11
C SER A 173 -8.71 -4.75 -11.13
N ILE A 174 -8.46 -4.05 -10.01
CA ILE A 174 -8.81 -2.63 -9.84
C ILE A 174 -8.09 -1.75 -10.88
N VAL A 175 -6.86 -2.12 -11.23
CA VAL A 175 -6.08 -1.54 -12.34
C VAL A 175 -5.84 -2.61 -13.41
N PRO A 176 -5.75 -2.24 -14.71
CA PRO A 176 -5.65 -3.22 -15.79
C PRO A 176 -4.32 -3.98 -15.82
N ALA A 177 -3.23 -3.37 -15.32
CA ALA A 177 -1.90 -3.95 -15.29
C ALA A 177 -1.03 -3.28 -14.22
N MET A 178 0.03 -3.96 -13.80
CA MET A 178 1.10 -3.42 -12.95
C MET A 178 2.43 -3.45 -13.69
N ILE A 179 3.10 -2.30 -13.77
CA ILE A 179 4.39 -2.12 -14.45
C ILE A 179 5.44 -1.78 -13.39
N LEU A 180 6.42 -2.67 -13.21
CA LEU A 180 7.33 -2.60 -12.06
C LEU A 180 8.76 -2.31 -12.52
N PHE A 181 9.38 -1.28 -11.94
CA PHE A 181 10.78 -0.91 -12.14
C PHE A 181 11.48 -0.80 -10.79
N GLY A 182 12.73 -1.25 -10.71
CA GLY A 182 13.46 -1.10 -9.47
C GLY A 182 14.65 -2.02 -9.30
N ASP A 183 15.00 -2.19 -8.03
CA ASP A 183 16.09 -3.05 -7.56
C ASP A 183 15.58 -4.42 -7.06
N SER A 184 16.28 -5.02 -6.11
CA SER A 184 15.93 -6.32 -5.51
C SER A 184 14.62 -6.30 -4.72
N ALA A 185 14.15 -5.13 -4.27
CA ALA A 185 12.89 -5.01 -3.56
C ALA A 185 11.67 -5.27 -4.45
N VAL A 186 11.85 -5.21 -5.78
CA VAL A 186 10.80 -5.51 -6.75
C VAL A 186 11.15 -6.66 -7.69
N ASP A 187 12.42 -7.03 -7.85
CA ASP A 187 12.84 -8.10 -8.77
C ASP A 187 12.13 -9.43 -8.50
N SER A 188 11.41 -9.92 -9.51
CA SER A 188 10.68 -11.19 -9.45
C SER A 188 11.43 -12.36 -10.09
N GLY A 189 12.64 -12.13 -10.61
CA GLY A 189 13.52 -13.14 -11.19
C GLY A 189 14.23 -12.74 -12.49
N ASN A 190 14.32 -11.46 -12.85
CA ASN A 190 15.07 -11.04 -14.04
C ASN A 190 16.54 -11.44 -13.95
N ASN A 191 17.13 -11.32 -12.76
CA ASN A 191 18.52 -11.71 -12.49
C ASN A 191 18.82 -13.19 -12.72
N ASN A 192 17.82 -14.04 -12.93
CA ASN A 192 18.03 -15.45 -13.25
C ASN A 192 18.58 -15.65 -14.67
N TYR A 193 18.32 -14.71 -15.59
CA TYR A 193 18.48 -14.90 -17.04
C TYR A 193 19.77 -14.31 -17.61
N PHE A 194 20.69 -13.86 -16.77
CA PHE A 194 22.02 -13.42 -17.18
C PHE A 194 23.09 -13.71 -16.11
N PRO A 195 24.40 -13.65 -16.44
CA PRO A 195 25.47 -13.84 -15.47
C PRO A 195 25.56 -12.66 -14.48
N THR A 196 25.27 -12.93 -13.20
CA THR A 196 25.40 -11.97 -12.09
C THR A 196 25.51 -12.71 -10.76
N ALA A 197 26.12 -12.09 -9.75
CA ALA A 197 26.20 -12.62 -8.39
C ALA A 197 24.90 -12.39 -7.59
N PHE A 198 24.08 -11.42 -8.00
CA PHE A 198 22.85 -11.06 -7.31
C PHE A 198 21.68 -11.91 -7.79
N LYS A 199 21.59 -13.15 -7.29
CA LYS A 199 20.48 -14.06 -7.57
C LYS A 199 19.82 -14.56 -6.28
N ALA A 200 18.52 -14.84 -6.37
CA ALA A 200 17.71 -15.45 -5.32
C ALA A 200 16.90 -16.65 -5.85
N ASN A 201 17.47 -17.38 -6.81
CA ASN A 201 16.88 -18.58 -7.44
C ASN A 201 17.36 -19.90 -6.79
N TYR A 202 17.69 -19.85 -5.50
CA TYR A 202 18.14 -21.00 -4.73
C TYR A 202 17.54 -20.96 -3.31
N LEU A 203 17.41 -22.12 -2.68
CA LEU A 203 16.96 -22.22 -1.30
C LEU A 203 17.95 -21.52 -0.36
N PRO A 204 17.48 -20.82 0.70
CA PRO A 204 16.12 -20.87 1.24
C PRO A 204 15.13 -19.83 0.68
N TYR A 205 15.49 -19.04 -0.35
CA TYR A 205 14.55 -18.08 -0.94
C TYR A 205 13.28 -18.80 -1.44
N GLY A 206 12.14 -18.14 -1.30
CA GLY A 206 10.85 -18.72 -1.69
C GLY A 206 10.33 -19.87 -0.80
N LYS A 207 10.94 -20.14 0.37
CA LYS A 207 10.50 -21.22 1.27
C LYS A 207 9.03 -21.14 1.71
N ASP A 208 8.44 -19.95 1.73
CA ASP A 208 7.07 -19.70 2.19
C ASP A 208 6.09 -19.51 1.02
N PHE A 209 6.55 -19.67 -0.23
CA PHE A 209 5.63 -19.91 -1.34
C PHE A 209 4.94 -21.26 -1.18
N ILE A 210 3.73 -21.38 -1.73
CA ILE A 210 2.99 -22.65 -1.80
C ILE A 210 3.81 -23.73 -2.52
N SER A 211 4.61 -23.34 -3.52
CA SER A 211 5.50 -24.26 -4.25
C SER A 211 6.77 -24.62 -3.47
N HIS A 212 7.10 -23.86 -2.42
CA HIS A 212 8.40 -23.90 -1.73
C HIS A 212 9.61 -23.74 -2.67
N GLN A 213 9.42 -23.11 -3.83
CA GLN A 213 10.46 -22.94 -4.85
C GLN A 213 10.98 -21.50 -4.90
N PRO A 214 12.30 -21.30 -5.05
CA PRO A 214 12.88 -19.99 -5.26
C PRO A 214 12.56 -19.47 -6.66
N THR A 215 11.92 -18.31 -6.77
CA THR A 215 11.60 -17.71 -8.08
C THR A 215 12.65 -16.69 -8.56
N GLY A 216 13.60 -16.31 -7.71
CA GLY A 216 14.44 -15.12 -7.92
C GLY A 216 13.99 -13.88 -7.13
N ARG A 217 12.93 -13.98 -6.32
CA ARG A 217 12.55 -12.94 -5.35
C ARG A 217 13.47 -13.01 -4.14
N PHE A 218 14.00 -11.86 -3.73
CA PHE A 218 14.88 -11.72 -2.57
C PHE A 218 14.09 -11.74 -1.26
N CYS A 219 13.31 -12.81 -1.04
CA CYS A 219 12.43 -12.97 0.12
C CYS A 219 12.19 -14.46 0.41
N ASN A 220 11.69 -14.77 1.61
CA ASN A 220 11.11 -16.09 1.90
C ASN A 220 9.87 -16.39 1.05
N GLY A 221 9.20 -15.38 0.50
CA GLY A 221 8.01 -15.58 -0.34
C GLY A 221 7.71 -14.34 -1.16
N LYS A 222 6.53 -13.78 -0.97
CA LYS A 222 6.02 -12.62 -1.70
C LYS A 222 6.74 -11.32 -1.31
N LEU A 223 7.03 -10.50 -2.32
CA LEU A 223 7.44 -9.11 -2.19
C LEU A 223 6.22 -8.21 -1.95
N ALA A 224 6.47 -6.97 -1.50
CA ALA A 224 5.40 -5.99 -1.33
C ALA A 224 4.61 -5.73 -2.64
N THR A 225 5.27 -5.85 -3.80
CA THR A 225 4.63 -5.73 -5.12
C THR A 225 3.70 -6.89 -5.44
N ASP A 226 4.04 -8.12 -5.04
CA ASP A 226 3.16 -9.29 -5.21
C ASP A 226 1.92 -9.16 -4.32
N ILE A 227 2.12 -8.74 -3.08
CA ILE A 227 1.03 -8.54 -2.11
C ILE A 227 0.13 -7.40 -2.58
N THR A 228 0.71 -6.33 -3.11
CA THR A 228 -0.06 -5.25 -3.75
C THR A 228 -0.91 -5.79 -4.89
N ALA A 229 -0.37 -6.67 -5.74
CA ALA A 229 -1.14 -7.29 -6.82
C ALA A 229 -2.30 -8.16 -6.28
N ASP A 230 -2.07 -8.92 -5.21
CA ASP A 230 -3.15 -9.69 -4.55
C ASP A 230 -4.28 -8.76 -4.08
N ILE A 231 -3.95 -7.67 -3.39
CA ILE A 231 -4.94 -6.74 -2.86
C ILE A 231 -5.70 -6.04 -4.00
N LEU A 232 -5.04 -5.77 -5.13
CA LEU A 232 -5.67 -5.19 -6.33
C LEU A 232 -6.50 -6.21 -7.14
N GLY A 233 -6.57 -7.47 -6.70
CA GLY A 233 -7.41 -8.50 -7.31
C GLY A 233 -6.77 -9.22 -8.50
N PHE A 234 -5.45 -9.15 -8.67
CA PHE A 234 -4.76 -9.94 -9.69
C PHE A 234 -4.72 -11.42 -9.29
N LYS A 235 -4.97 -12.31 -10.26
CA LYS A 235 -4.84 -13.77 -10.08
C LYS A 235 -3.44 -14.29 -10.38
N THR A 236 -2.64 -13.48 -11.06
CA THR A 236 -1.26 -13.77 -11.48
C THR A 236 -0.45 -12.49 -11.39
N TYR A 237 0.84 -12.62 -11.10
CA TYR A 237 1.74 -11.48 -10.97
C TYR A 237 2.34 -11.07 -12.33
N PRO A 238 2.72 -9.79 -12.51
CA PRO A 238 3.56 -9.38 -13.62
C PRO A 238 4.81 -10.26 -13.70
N PRO A 239 5.06 -10.95 -14.84
CA PRO A 239 6.24 -11.80 -14.97
C PRO A 239 7.52 -10.96 -15.01
N ALA A 240 8.64 -11.54 -14.53
CA ALA A 240 9.97 -11.02 -14.84
C ALA A 240 10.12 -10.95 -16.36
N TYR A 241 10.48 -9.78 -16.89
CA TYR A 241 10.47 -9.53 -18.32
C TYR A 241 11.42 -10.44 -19.13
N LEU A 242 12.56 -10.81 -18.56
CA LEU A 242 13.51 -11.73 -19.20
C LEU A 242 13.10 -13.20 -19.11
N SER A 243 12.05 -13.50 -18.37
CA SER A 243 11.58 -14.87 -18.20
C SER A 243 10.79 -15.34 -19.44
N PRO A 244 10.88 -16.64 -19.81
CA PRO A 244 10.07 -17.21 -20.89
C PRO A 244 8.55 -17.04 -20.69
N GLN A 245 8.12 -16.83 -19.44
CA GLN A 245 6.73 -16.59 -19.08
C GLN A 245 6.24 -15.19 -19.46
N ALA A 246 7.13 -14.23 -19.76
CA ALA A 246 6.79 -12.90 -20.26
C ALA A 246 6.41 -12.90 -21.75
N THR A 247 5.41 -13.70 -22.11
CA THR A 247 4.92 -13.87 -23.48
C THR A 247 3.40 -13.99 -23.54
N GLY A 248 2.84 -13.72 -24.72
CA GLY A 248 1.40 -13.90 -24.99
C GLY A 248 0.51 -13.17 -23.98
N LYS A 249 -0.56 -13.84 -23.53
CA LYS A 249 -1.57 -13.27 -22.62
C LYS A 249 -1.01 -12.90 -21.24
N ASN A 250 0.14 -13.44 -20.83
CA ASN A 250 0.76 -13.10 -19.54
C ASN A 250 1.22 -11.64 -19.50
N LEU A 251 1.46 -11.02 -20.66
CA LEU A 251 1.80 -9.61 -20.74
C LEU A 251 0.60 -8.68 -20.46
N LEU A 252 -0.64 -9.20 -20.47
CA LEU A 252 -1.83 -8.36 -20.26
C LEU A 252 -1.94 -7.83 -18.83
N VAL A 253 -1.35 -8.52 -17.85
CA VAL A 253 -1.34 -8.09 -16.44
C VAL A 253 -0.16 -7.17 -16.11
N GLY A 254 0.74 -6.92 -17.07
CA GLY A 254 1.93 -6.11 -16.88
C GLY A 254 3.23 -6.89 -17.05
N ALA A 255 4.33 -6.29 -16.61
CA ALA A 255 5.65 -6.90 -16.57
C ALA A 255 6.50 -6.26 -15.47
N ASN A 256 7.51 -7.01 -15.02
CA ASN A 256 8.48 -6.59 -14.03
C ASN A 256 9.86 -6.47 -14.67
N PHE A 257 10.43 -5.28 -14.61
CA PHE A 257 11.74 -4.94 -15.19
C PHE A 257 12.83 -4.79 -14.13
N GLY A 258 12.49 -4.90 -12.85
CA GLY A 258 13.43 -4.69 -11.76
C GLY A 258 14.57 -5.71 -11.77
N SER A 259 15.72 -5.28 -11.24
CA SER A 259 16.94 -6.08 -11.22
C SER A 259 17.72 -5.81 -9.94
N ALA A 260 18.02 -6.86 -9.19
CA ALA A 260 18.81 -6.71 -7.97
C ALA A 260 20.17 -6.04 -8.25
N ALA A 261 20.55 -5.15 -7.33
CA ALA A 261 21.71 -4.25 -7.42
C ALA A 261 21.61 -3.12 -8.47
N ALA A 262 20.42 -2.87 -9.03
CA ALA A 262 20.18 -1.68 -9.83
C ALA A 262 19.94 -0.44 -8.95
N GLY A 263 20.30 0.73 -9.49
CA GLY A 263 20.06 2.03 -8.88
C GLY A 263 19.50 3.02 -9.90
N TYR A 264 19.25 4.26 -9.47
CA TYR A 264 19.00 5.38 -10.37
C TYR A 264 20.24 5.69 -11.21
N ASP A 265 21.44 5.62 -10.63
CA ASP A 265 22.69 5.78 -11.37
C ASP A 265 23.02 4.45 -12.08
N ASP A 266 23.05 4.45 -13.40
CA ASP A 266 23.39 3.26 -14.19
C ASP A 266 24.76 2.68 -13.80
N ASN A 267 25.71 3.51 -13.35
CA ASN A 267 27.01 3.01 -12.89
C ASN A 267 26.86 2.08 -11.69
N THR A 268 25.88 2.31 -10.80
CA THR A 268 25.57 1.40 -9.68
C THR A 268 25.25 0.00 -10.19
N ALA A 269 24.44 -0.12 -11.24
CA ALA A 269 24.11 -1.41 -11.83
C ALA A 269 25.30 -2.02 -12.59
N ILE A 270 26.03 -1.21 -13.36
CA ILE A 270 27.15 -1.66 -14.20
C ILE A 270 28.26 -2.29 -13.35
N ILE A 271 28.68 -1.65 -12.25
CA ILE A 271 29.74 -2.19 -11.39
C ILE A 271 29.32 -3.48 -10.67
N ASN A 272 28.01 -3.70 -10.52
CA ASN A 272 27.42 -4.87 -9.87
C ASN A 272 26.97 -5.94 -10.87
N HIS A 273 27.22 -5.75 -12.18
CA HIS A 273 26.72 -6.62 -13.24
C HIS A 273 25.20 -6.87 -13.12
N ALA A 274 24.42 -5.79 -12.97
CA ALA A 274 22.95 -5.79 -12.91
C ALA A 274 22.35 -5.08 -14.13
N ILE A 275 21.02 -5.12 -14.30
CA ILE A 275 20.34 -4.40 -15.39
C ILE A 275 20.19 -2.92 -15.00
N PRO A 276 20.84 -1.98 -15.71
CA PRO A 276 20.76 -0.54 -15.43
C PRO A 276 19.36 0.02 -15.67
N LEU A 277 19.03 1.17 -15.05
CA LEU A 277 17.74 1.85 -15.19
C LEU A 277 17.41 2.12 -16.66
N SER A 278 18.41 2.58 -17.43
CA SER A 278 18.27 2.79 -18.87
C SER A 278 17.84 1.51 -19.61
N GLN A 279 18.44 0.37 -19.29
CA GLN A 279 18.09 -0.91 -19.90
C GLN A 279 16.71 -1.42 -19.46
N GLN A 280 16.30 -1.17 -18.20
CA GLN A 280 14.93 -1.45 -17.74
C GLN A 280 13.90 -0.65 -18.57
N LEU A 281 14.21 0.61 -18.92
CA LEU A 281 13.38 1.44 -19.79
C LEU A 281 13.30 0.88 -21.22
N GLU A 282 14.42 0.41 -21.78
CA GLU A 282 14.43 -0.22 -23.11
C GLU A 282 13.60 -1.50 -23.15
N TYR A 283 13.69 -2.34 -22.12
CA TYR A 283 12.82 -3.50 -21.97
C TYR A 283 11.35 -3.12 -21.88
N TYR A 284 11.02 -2.02 -21.20
CA TYR A 284 9.66 -1.51 -21.19
C TYR A 284 9.19 -1.04 -22.57
N LYS A 285 10.05 -0.36 -23.35
CA LYS A 285 9.72 0.04 -24.73
C LYS A 285 9.44 -1.19 -25.60
N GLU A 286 10.23 -2.25 -25.47
CA GLU A 286 10.02 -3.52 -26.18
C GLU A 286 8.73 -4.22 -25.70
N TYR A 287 8.47 -4.26 -24.39
CA TYR A 287 7.23 -4.78 -23.80
C TYR A 287 5.99 -4.10 -24.39
N ARG A 288 5.99 -2.77 -24.58
CA ARG A 288 4.85 -2.06 -25.18
C ARG A 288 4.54 -2.57 -26.58
N VAL A 289 5.56 -2.87 -27.37
CA VAL A 289 5.42 -3.46 -28.70
C VAL A 289 4.84 -4.86 -28.61
N LYS A 290 5.35 -5.71 -27.70
CA LYS A 290 4.82 -7.06 -27.46
C LYS A 290 3.36 -7.02 -26.99
N LEU A 291 3.02 -6.12 -26.07
CA LEU A 291 1.65 -5.93 -25.58
C LEU A 291 0.70 -5.52 -26.71
N ALA A 292 1.12 -4.61 -27.59
CA ALA A 292 0.32 -4.20 -28.75
C ALA A 292 0.06 -5.36 -29.71
N LYS A 293 1.02 -6.27 -29.91
CA LYS A 293 0.82 -7.49 -30.72
C LYS A 293 -0.20 -8.44 -30.10
N VAL A 294 -0.27 -8.53 -28.77
CA VAL A 294 -1.19 -9.43 -28.05
C VAL A 294 -2.58 -8.83 -27.90
N ALA A 295 -2.68 -7.54 -27.55
CA ALA A 295 -3.94 -6.89 -27.19
C ALA A 295 -4.57 -6.07 -28.33
N GLY A 296 -3.78 -5.74 -29.36
CA GLY A 296 -4.09 -4.69 -30.34
C GLY A 296 -3.74 -3.29 -29.80
N SER A 297 -3.30 -2.40 -30.70
CA SER A 297 -2.73 -1.09 -30.33
C SER A 297 -3.65 -0.23 -29.45
N LYS A 298 -4.95 -0.16 -29.77
CA LYS A 298 -5.93 0.65 -29.01
C LYS A 298 -6.09 0.13 -27.58
N ARG A 299 -6.20 -1.20 -27.41
CA ARG A 299 -6.34 -1.82 -26.09
C ARG A 299 -5.05 -1.75 -25.29
N ALA A 300 -3.90 -1.97 -25.93
CA ALA A 300 -2.60 -1.81 -25.28
C ALA A 300 -2.39 -0.38 -24.75
N ALA A 301 -2.74 0.64 -25.53
CA ALA A 301 -2.68 2.04 -25.08
C ALA A 301 -3.60 2.30 -23.88
N ALA A 302 -4.81 1.72 -23.86
CA ALA A 302 -5.73 1.82 -22.72
C ALA A 302 -5.19 1.11 -21.47
N ILE A 303 -4.60 -0.09 -21.62
CA ILE A 303 -3.95 -0.82 -20.52
C ILE A 303 -2.82 0.03 -19.94
N LEU A 304 -1.89 0.51 -20.77
CA LEU A 304 -0.73 1.29 -20.31
C LEU A 304 -1.15 2.60 -19.64
N LYS A 305 -2.15 3.31 -20.18
CA LYS A 305 -2.66 4.54 -19.57
C LYS A 305 -3.31 4.29 -18.21
N GLY A 306 -4.01 3.16 -18.06
CA GLY A 306 -4.70 2.78 -16.82
C GLY A 306 -3.84 2.04 -15.80
N ALA A 307 -2.68 1.50 -16.21
CA ALA A 307 -1.81 0.69 -15.39
C ALA A 307 -1.23 1.46 -14.19
N LEU A 308 -0.98 0.72 -13.10
CA LEU A 308 -0.20 1.21 -11.97
C LEU A 308 1.28 0.96 -12.24
N TYR A 309 2.07 2.03 -12.23
CA TYR A 309 3.53 1.95 -12.33
C TYR A 309 4.11 2.06 -10.92
N LEU A 310 4.98 1.13 -10.54
CA LEU A 310 5.75 1.22 -9.30
C LEU A 310 7.23 1.36 -9.64
N VAL A 311 7.87 2.39 -9.07
CA VAL A 311 9.28 2.74 -9.29
C VAL A 311 9.99 2.76 -7.95
N GLY A 312 10.91 1.83 -7.71
CA GLY A 312 11.65 1.71 -6.45
C GLY A 312 13.14 1.51 -6.65
N PHE A 313 13.92 2.57 -6.44
CA PHE A 313 15.38 2.58 -6.57
C PHE A 313 16.01 3.43 -5.48
N GLY A 314 17.33 3.35 -5.36
CA GLY A 314 18.14 4.19 -4.47
C GLY A 314 18.94 3.39 -3.45
N THR A 315 18.42 2.24 -3.00
CA THR A 315 19.08 1.45 -1.94
C THR A 315 20.47 1.02 -2.37
N ALA A 316 20.60 0.49 -3.59
CA ALA A 316 21.88 0.11 -4.18
C ALA A 316 22.79 1.33 -4.42
N ASP A 317 22.25 2.47 -4.87
CA ASP A 317 23.05 3.69 -5.11
C ASP A 317 23.76 4.13 -3.83
N PHE A 318 23.11 4.01 -2.67
CA PHE A 318 23.71 4.36 -1.40
C PHE A 318 24.58 3.25 -0.81
N LEU A 319 24.03 2.05 -0.62
CA LEU A 319 24.70 0.97 0.12
C LEU A 319 25.77 0.25 -0.70
N GLN A 320 25.52 0.03 -1.99
CA GLN A 320 26.37 -0.78 -2.88
C GLN A 320 27.27 0.07 -3.79
N ASN A 321 27.05 1.39 -3.85
CA ASN A 321 27.92 2.32 -4.58
C ASN A 321 28.46 3.43 -3.66
N TYR A 322 27.66 4.45 -3.32
CA TYR A 322 28.13 5.65 -2.62
C TYR A 322 28.94 5.38 -1.36
N TYR A 323 28.44 4.59 -0.40
CA TYR A 323 29.16 4.40 0.87
C TYR A 323 30.43 3.56 0.75
N VAL A 324 30.51 2.70 -0.26
CA VAL A 324 31.64 1.78 -0.49
C VAL A 324 32.62 2.26 -1.56
N ASN A 325 32.27 3.25 -2.37
CA ASN A 325 33.08 3.82 -3.45
C ASN A 325 33.81 5.10 -2.99
N PRO A 326 35.14 5.06 -2.73
CA PRO A 326 35.89 6.23 -2.27
C PRO A 326 35.93 7.38 -3.28
N SER A 327 35.96 7.06 -4.57
CA SER A 327 35.98 8.05 -5.66
C SER A 327 34.68 8.85 -5.68
N LEU A 328 33.54 8.18 -5.55
CA LEU A 328 32.23 8.84 -5.53
C LEU A 328 32.05 9.71 -4.28
N LYS A 329 32.52 9.27 -3.11
CA LYS A 329 32.52 10.07 -1.87
C LYS A 329 33.42 11.30 -1.94
N LYS A 330 34.50 11.25 -2.73
CA LYS A 330 35.38 12.40 -2.95
C LYS A 330 34.71 13.44 -3.86
N LEU A 331 33.88 12.99 -4.80
CA LEU A 331 33.20 13.86 -5.77
C LEU A 331 31.92 14.49 -5.21
N TYR A 332 31.16 13.74 -4.40
CA TYR A 332 29.85 14.17 -3.92
C TYR A 332 29.71 14.03 -2.40
N THR A 333 29.17 15.07 -1.77
CA THR A 333 28.50 14.93 -0.48
C THR A 333 27.21 14.12 -0.64
N PRO A 334 26.63 13.55 0.45
CA PRO A 334 25.37 12.80 0.35
C PRO A 334 24.22 13.64 -0.20
N ASP A 335 24.18 14.94 0.11
CA ASP A 335 23.15 15.84 -0.42
C ASP A 335 23.30 16.08 -1.92
N GLN A 336 24.54 16.30 -2.40
CA GLN A 336 24.82 16.46 -3.83
C GLN A 336 24.54 15.18 -4.62
N TYR A 337 24.91 14.01 -4.08
CA TYR A 337 24.58 12.73 -4.73
C TYR A 337 23.07 12.51 -4.77
N SER A 338 22.35 12.84 -3.69
CA SER A 338 20.88 12.78 -3.68
C SER A 338 20.26 13.72 -4.72
N ALA A 339 20.82 14.92 -4.91
CA ALA A 339 20.38 15.86 -5.93
C ALA A 339 20.64 15.32 -7.34
N TYR A 340 21.80 14.70 -7.57
CA TYR A 340 22.14 14.03 -8.83
C TYR A 340 21.12 12.94 -9.17
N LEU A 341 20.86 12.00 -8.25
CA LEU A 341 19.88 10.93 -8.44
C LEU A 341 18.46 11.48 -8.67
N ALA A 342 18.08 12.58 -8.00
CA ALA A 342 16.78 13.22 -8.23
C ALA A 342 16.64 13.79 -9.66
N THR A 343 17.74 14.21 -10.30
CA THR A 343 17.69 14.62 -11.71
C THR A 343 17.43 13.44 -12.65
N ILE A 344 18.05 12.29 -12.37
CA ILE A 344 17.82 11.04 -13.12
C ILE A 344 16.37 10.58 -12.94
N PHE A 345 15.89 10.54 -11.70
CA PHE A 345 14.49 10.26 -11.39
C PHE A 345 13.53 11.15 -12.19
N SER A 346 13.78 12.46 -12.23
CA SER A 346 12.95 13.39 -13.00
C SER A 346 12.94 13.04 -14.50
N SER A 347 14.09 12.72 -15.08
CA SER A 347 14.17 12.34 -16.50
C SER A 347 13.42 11.03 -16.76
N PHE A 348 13.62 10.02 -15.93
CA PHE A 348 12.95 8.72 -16.06
C PHE A 348 11.42 8.84 -15.97
N ILE A 349 10.89 9.64 -15.04
CA ILE A 349 9.44 9.88 -14.95
C ILE A 349 8.91 10.59 -16.20
N LYS A 350 9.65 11.54 -16.77
CA LYS A 350 9.26 12.19 -18.03
C LYS A 350 9.24 11.20 -19.20
N ASP A 351 10.20 10.29 -19.26
CA ASP A 351 10.24 9.24 -20.28
C ASP A 351 9.04 8.30 -20.15
N LEU A 352 8.75 7.80 -18.95
CA LEU A 352 7.56 6.98 -18.70
C LEU A 352 6.27 7.72 -19.07
N TYR A 353 6.15 9.00 -18.70
CA TYR A 353 5.02 9.84 -19.06
C TYR A 353 4.87 10.01 -20.58
N GLY A 354 5.98 10.27 -21.29
CA GLY A 354 6.03 10.35 -22.75
C GLY A 354 5.63 9.04 -23.43
N LEU A 355 5.90 7.90 -22.77
CA LEU A 355 5.51 6.57 -23.23
C LEU A 355 4.07 6.17 -22.84
N GLY A 356 3.33 7.04 -22.14
CA GLY A 356 1.90 6.88 -21.85
C GLY A 356 1.55 6.61 -20.39
N ALA A 357 2.53 6.51 -19.49
CA ALA A 357 2.28 6.30 -18.06
C ALA A 357 1.54 7.50 -17.45
N ARG A 358 0.53 7.24 -16.60
CA ARG A 358 -0.26 8.29 -15.93
C ARG A 358 -0.43 8.09 -14.43
N LYS A 359 -0.27 6.89 -13.90
CA LYS A 359 -0.43 6.56 -12.48
C LYS A 359 0.87 5.95 -11.96
N ILE A 360 1.69 6.74 -11.26
CA ILE A 360 3.02 6.32 -10.81
C ILE A 360 3.11 6.37 -9.29
N GLY A 361 3.34 5.23 -8.65
CA GLY A 361 3.78 5.13 -7.27
C GLY A 361 5.30 5.06 -7.21
N VAL A 362 5.91 5.88 -6.36
CA VAL A 362 7.36 5.92 -6.16
C VAL A 362 7.65 5.44 -4.75
N VAL A 363 8.47 4.40 -4.66
CA VAL A 363 8.97 3.83 -3.41
C VAL A 363 10.33 4.46 -3.13
N PRO A 364 10.45 5.37 -2.15
CA PRO A 364 11.70 6.04 -1.85
C PRO A 364 12.56 5.15 -0.91
N LEU A 365 13.58 5.71 -0.25
CA LEU A 365 14.46 4.92 0.60
C LEU A 365 13.79 4.53 1.93
N PRO A 366 13.99 3.27 2.37
CA PRO A 366 13.70 2.87 3.75
C PRO A 366 14.75 3.46 4.70
N PRO A 367 14.63 3.27 6.03
CA PRO A 367 15.66 3.69 6.99
C PRO A 367 16.90 2.79 6.89
N LEU A 368 17.73 3.05 5.87
CA LEU A 368 18.92 2.26 5.52
C LEU A 368 19.88 2.04 6.69
N GLY A 369 20.01 3.01 7.59
CA GLY A 369 20.87 2.92 8.77
C GLY A 369 20.47 1.83 9.76
N CYS A 370 19.27 1.27 9.62
CA CYS A 370 18.76 0.18 10.45
C CYS A 370 18.96 -1.21 9.83
N PHE A 371 19.38 -1.30 8.56
CA PHE A 371 19.55 -2.60 7.90
C PHE A 371 20.67 -3.40 8.59
N PRO A 372 20.50 -4.72 8.83
CA PRO A 372 21.53 -5.51 9.48
C PRO A 372 22.89 -5.50 8.73
N GLU A 373 22.88 -5.43 7.39
CA GLU A 373 24.08 -5.20 6.56
C GLU A 373 24.77 -3.89 6.95
N THR A 374 24.01 -2.80 6.97
CA THR A 374 24.54 -1.45 7.19
C THR A 374 25.12 -1.32 8.60
N ILE A 375 24.46 -1.90 9.61
CA ILE A 375 24.98 -1.96 10.98
C ILE A 375 26.28 -2.77 11.05
N THR A 376 26.32 -3.92 10.37
CA THR A 376 27.50 -4.79 10.34
C THR A 376 28.70 -4.08 9.72
N MET A 377 28.49 -3.38 8.60
CA MET A 377 29.55 -2.67 7.87
C MET A 377 30.06 -1.41 8.58
N PHE A 378 29.16 -0.62 9.18
CA PHE A 378 29.51 0.74 9.61
C PHE A 378 29.46 0.97 11.13
N ARG A 379 29.02 0.00 11.94
CA ARG A 379 28.95 0.14 13.41
C ARG A 379 29.76 -0.87 14.22
N TYR A 380 30.47 -1.80 13.58
CA TYR A 380 31.41 -2.74 14.23
C TYR A 380 30.91 -3.23 15.63
N ARG A 381 29.78 -3.95 15.65
CA ARG A 381 29.14 -4.53 16.86
C ARG A 381 28.39 -3.57 17.80
N LYS A 382 28.22 -2.29 17.45
CA LYS A 382 27.32 -1.39 18.20
C LYS A 382 25.86 -1.57 17.78
N HIS A 383 24.94 -1.55 18.74
CA HIS A 383 23.50 -1.73 18.51
C HIS A 383 22.79 -0.45 18.05
N GLY A 384 21.69 -0.62 17.32
CA GLY A 384 20.77 0.46 16.92
C GLY A 384 21.10 1.10 15.56
N CYS A 385 20.12 1.79 15.01
CA CYS A 385 20.20 2.41 13.69
C CYS A 385 21.30 3.50 13.60
N ILE A 386 21.92 3.65 12.43
CA ILE A 386 22.91 4.68 12.15
C ILE A 386 22.22 5.98 11.76
N ALA A 387 22.09 6.90 12.72
CA ALA A 387 21.36 8.16 12.55
C ALA A 387 21.83 8.99 11.34
N ARG A 388 23.14 9.04 11.05
CA ARG A 388 23.67 9.78 9.89
C ARG A 388 23.20 9.20 8.55
N ILE A 389 23.13 7.88 8.43
CA ILE A 389 22.67 7.21 7.19
C ILE A 389 21.16 7.41 7.04
N ASN A 390 20.40 7.28 8.14
CA ASN A 390 18.97 7.57 8.14
C ASN A 390 18.66 9.03 7.76
N LYS A 391 19.45 9.99 8.26
CA LYS A 391 19.33 11.42 7.88
C LYS A 391 19.57 11.62 6.37
N ASN A 392 20.55 10.93 5.80
CA ASN A 392 20.80 10.98 4.35
C ASN A 392 19.63 10.39 3.55
N ALA A 393 19.07 9.26 4.00
CA ALA A 393 17.90 8.64 3.36
C ALA A 393 16.68 9.57 3.39
N GLN A 394 16.38 10.22 4.52
CA GLN A 394 15.32 11.22 4.61
C GLN A 394 15.58 12.43 3.71
N GLY A 395 16.84 12.89 3.63
CA GLY A 395 17.25 13.96 2.72
C GLY A 395 16.98 13.62 1.25
N PHE A 396 17.32 12.40 0.83
CA PHE A 396 16.98 11.89 -0.50
C PHE A 396 15.47 11.81 -0.72
N ASN A 397 14.72 11.22 0.22
CA ASN A 397 13.26 11.08 0.13
C ASN A 397 12.57 12.44 -0.05
N ASN A 398 13.03 13.47 0.67
CA ASN A 398 12.53 14.84 0.53
C ASN A 398 12.79 15.42 -0.87
N LYS A 399 13.95 15.15 -1.48
CA LYS A 399 14.26 15.59 -2.85
C LYS A 399 13.42 14.86 -3.89
N ILE A 400 13.19 13.55 -3.73
CA ILE A 400 12.29 12.77 -4.60
C ILE A 400 10.85 13.30 -4.50
N ASN A 401 10.35 13.53 -3.28
CA ASN A 401 9.02 14.11 -3.07
C ASN A 401 8.87 15.50 -3.71
N THR A 402 9.84 16.39 -3.48
CA THR A 402 9.85 17.74 -4.08
C THR A 402 9.87 17.67 -5.61
N THR A 403 10.65 16.75 -6.16
CA THR A 403 10.75 16.52 -7.60
C THR A 403 9.43 16.00 -8.17
N ALA A 404 8.81 15.02 -7.51
CA ALA A 404 7.51 14.46 -7.90
C ALA A 404 6.40 15.54 -7.91
N ILE A 405 6.34 16.38 -6.87
CA ILE A 405 5.39 17.51 -6.80
C ILE A 405 5.63 18.49 -7.97
N SER A 406 6.89 18.77 -8.31
CA SER A 406 7.24 19.63 -9.45
C SER A 406 6.79 19.02 -10.78
N LEU A 407 6.98 17.71 -10.96
CA LEU A 407 6.56 16.99 -12.17
C LEU A 407 5.04 16.95 -12.30
N GLN A 408 4.31 16.67 -11.22
CA GLN A 408 2.84 16.66 -11.23
C GLN A 408 2.24 17.99 -11.67
N LYS A 409 2.85 19.11 -11.26
CA LYS A 409 2.44 20.46 -11.70
C LYS A 409 2.72 20.73 -13.18
N LYS A 410 3.77 20.11 -13.74
CA LYS A 410 4.24 20.35 -15.12
C LYS A 410 3.67 19.37 -16.14
N LEU A 411 3.22 18.20 -15.71
CA LEU A 411 2.80 17.10 -16.59
C LEU A 411 1.29 16.85 -16.42
N PRO A 412 0.45 17.34 -17.36
CA PRO A 412 -1.00 17.20 -17.27
C PRO A 412 -1.44 15.74 -17.13
N ALA A 413 -2.43 15.51 -16.26
CA ALA A 413 -2.99 14.19 -15.98
C ALA A 413 -2.01 13.14 -15.41
N LEU A 414 -0.77 13.52 -15.08
CA LEU A 414 0.10 12.67 -14.28
C LEU A 414 -0.41 12.67 -12.84
N LYS A 415 -0.69 11.48 -12.30
CA LYS A 415 -0.82 11.23 -10.88
C LYS A 415 0.45 10.54 -10.41
N ILE A 416 1.17 11.17 -9.49
CA ILE A 416 2.38 10.60 -8.90
C ILE A 416 2.28 10.68 -7.37
N VAL A 417 2.49 9.55 -6.71
CA VAL A 417 2.51 9.46 -5.24
C VAL A 417 3.86 8.93 -4.82
N VAL A 418 4.55 9.66 -3.95
CA VAL A 418 5.74 9.16 -3.25
C VAL A 418 5.27 8.58 -1.92
N PHE A 419 5.48 7.29 -1.72
CA PHE A 419 5.06 6.61 -0.49
C PHE A 419 5.99 6.95 0.67
N ASP A 420 5.45 7.30 1.82
CA ASP A 420 6.20 7.28 3.08
C ASP A 420 6.33 5.83 3.56
N ILE A 421 7.46 5.23 3.21
CA ILE A 421 7.87 3.91 3.73
C ILE A 421 8.87 4.04 4.88
N PHE A 422 9.41 5.24 5.11
CA PHE A 422 10.53 5.41 6.03
C PHE A 422 10.05 5.26 7.47
N MET A 423 9.00 6.00 7.85
CA MET A 423 8.49 5.98 9.22
C MET A 423 7.89 4.62 9.60
N PRO A 424 7.00 4.00 8.79
CA PRO A 424 6.46 2.68 9.13
C PRO A 424 7.54 1.61 9.33
N LEU A 425 8.56 1.59 8.46
CA LEU A 425 9.66 0.63 8.61
C LEU A 425 10.56 0.99 9.80
N HIS A 426 10.80 2.27 10.06
CA HIS A 426 11.63 2.69 11.20
C HIS A 426 11.01 2.24 12.53
N ASP A 427 9.70 2.35 12.67
CA ASP A 427 8.99 1.94 13.88
C ASP A 427 9.04 0.41 14.05
N VAL A 428 8.85 -0.35 12.97
CA VAL A 428 9.02 -1.82 12.98
C VAL A 428 10.45 -2.23 13.35
N PHE A 429 11.46 -1.49 12.87
CA PHE A 429 12.86 -1.82 13.12
C PHE A 429 13.29 -1.51 14.56
N THR A 430 12.70 -0.49 15.17
CA THR A 430 13.07 -0.01 16.51
C THR A 430 12.20 -0.60 17.61
N SER A 431 10.94 -0.95 17.31
CA SER A 431 9.95 -1.50 18.24
C SER A 431 9.23 -2.74 17.64
N PRO A 432 9.95 -3.79 17.23
CA PRO A 432 9.39 -4.92 16.47
C PRO A 432 8.25 -5.67 17.18
N SER A 433 8.29 -5.74 18.52
CA SER A 433 7.27 -6.43 19.32
C SER A 433 5.88 -5.84 19.14
N ASP A 434 5.80 -4.52 18.96
CA ASP A 434 4.55 -3.78 18.83
C ASP A 434 3.84 -4.11 17.51
N TYR A 435 4.59 -4.69 16.57
CA TYR A 435 4.14 -5.11 15.24
C TYR A 435 4.16 -6.63 15.07
N GLY A 436 4.34 -7.40 16.15
CA GLY A 436 4.29 -8.87 16.13
C GLY A 436 5.59 -9.56 15.69
N PHE A 437 6.70 -8.83 15.58
CA PHE A 437 8.01 -9.42 15.27
C PHE A 437 8.82 -9.66 16.55
N ALA A 438 9.57 -10.77 16.57
CA ALA A 438 10.50 -11.09 17.64
C ALA A 438 11.93 -10.61 17.35
N GLU A 439 12.30 -10.49 16.08
CA GLU A 439 13.66 -10.12 15.67
C GLU A 439 13.68 -9.14 14.50
N ALA A 440 14.44 -8.05 14.65
CA ALA A 440 14.62 -7.00 13.65
C ALA A 440 16.08 -6.64 13.39
N ARG A 441 17.03 -7.27 14.08
CA ARG A 441 18.46 -6.91 14.04
C ARG A 441 19.31 -7.85 13.18
N LYS A 442 18.74 -8.94 12.68
CA LYS A 442 19.40 -9.93 11.83
C LYS A 442 18.39 -10.57 10.87
N GLY A 443 18.87 -11.07 9.74
CA GLY A 443 18.07 -11.90 8.84
C GLY A 443 17.61 -13.21 9.48
N CYS A 444 16.48 -13.73 8.99
CA CYS A 444 16.02 -15.09 9.29
C CYS A 444 16.93 -16.15 8.65
N CYS A 445 17.41 -15.93 7.43
CA CYS A 445 18.40 -16.78 6.80
C CYS A 445 19.80 -16.34 7.18
N GLN A 446 20.70 -17.31 7.34
CA GLN A 446 22.09 -17.00 7.63
C GLN A 446 22.78 -16.53 6.35
N THR A 447 23.38 -15.35 6.41
CA THR A 447 24.18 -14.76 5.33
C THR A 447 25.65 -15.18 5.42
N ARG A 448 26.38 -15.07 4.31
CA ARG A 448 27.83 -15.35 4.27
C ARG A 448 28.60 -14.31 5.11
N LYS A 449 29.47 -14.78 6.02
CA LYS A 449 30.26 -13.93 6.94
C LYS A 449 31.70 -13.66 6.48
N THR A 450 32.03 -13.84 5.21
CA THR A 450 33.35 -13.50 4.65
C THR A 450 33.30 -12.12 4.01
N GLY A 451 34.40 -11.36 4.05
CA GLY A 451 34.47 -9.97 3.58
C GLY A 451 33.97 -9.69 2.15
N THR A 452 33.83 -8.38 1.87
CA THR A 452 33.47 -7.69 0.62
C THR A 452 32.37 -8.32 -0.25
N VAL A 453 31.20 -8.54 0.38
CA VAL A 453 29.81 -8.58 -0.15
C VAL A 453 29.47 -9.74 -1.12
N PRO A 454 28.75 -10.78 -0.62
CA PRO A 454 27.28 -10.72 -0.73
C PRO A 454 26.55 -11.09 0.57
N ILE A 455 25.64 -10.21 0.95
CA ILE A 455 24.83 -10.27 2.17
C ILE A 455 23.45 -10.87 1.84
N LEU A 456 23.52 -12.00 1.13
CA LEU A 456 22.40 -12.84 0.72
C LEU A 456 22.43 -14.14 1.54
N CYS A 457 21.32 -14.88 1.53
CA CYS A 457 21.27 -16.19 2.18
C CYS A 457 22.39 -17.10 1.65
N ASP A 458 23.13 -17.76 2.54
CA ASP A 458 24.09 -18.78 2.13
C ASP A 458 23.39 -20.14 1.98
N PRO A 459 23.28 -20.71 0.77
CA PRO A 459 22.66 -22.02 0.58
C PRO A 459 23.40 -23.15 1.31
N LYS A 460 24.66 -22.92 1.70
CA LYS A 460 25.49 -23.89 2.41
C LYS A 460 25.43 -23.75 3.94
N SER A 461 24.78 -22.71 4.46
CA SER A 461 24.78 -22.44 5.90
C SER A 461 23.60 -23.12 6.62
N PRO A 462 23.87 -23.97 7.63
CA PRO A 462 22.81 -24.49 8.49
C PRO A 462 22.36 -23.39 9.45
N GLY A 463 21.33 -22.62 9.09
CA GLY A 463 20.94 -21.47 9.92
C GLY A 463 19.68 -20.71 9.53
N THR A 464 18.82 -21.26 8.67
CA THR A 464 17.54 -20.60 8.35
C THR A 464 16.55 -20.76 9.48
N CYS A 465 15.95 -19.66 9.94
CA CYS A 465 14.97 -19.69 11.01
C CYS A 465 13.73 -20.51 10.62
N ARG A 466 13.12 -21.17 11.62
CA ARG A 466 11.91 -22.00 11.40
C ARG A 466 10.72 -21.15 10.98
N ASN A 467 10.46 -20.06 11.71
CA ASN A 467 9.32 -19.18 11.46
C ASN A 467 9.78 -17.78 10.99
N ALA A 468 9.68 -17.52 9.69
CA ALA A 468 10.09 -16.23 9.11
C ALA A 468 9.12 -15.08 9.44
N SER A 469 7.88 -15.37 9.83
CA SER A 469 6.91 -14.35 10.23
C SER A 469 7.28 -13.62 11.52
N GLN A 470 8.20 -14.17 12.31
CA GLN A 470 8.73 -13.52 13.52
C GLN A 470 9.92 -12.61 13.23
N TYR A 471 10.41 -12.56 11.99
CA TYR A 471 11.58 -11.79 11.60
C TYR A 471 11.17 -10.65 10.66
N VAL A 472 11.72 -9.47 10.91
CA VAL A 472 11.54 -8.33 10.01
C VAL A 472 12.31 -8.54 8.71
N PHE A 473 13.54 -9.03 8.81
CA PHE A 473 14.42 -9.21 7.67
C PHE A 473 14.53 -10.70 7.29
N TRP A 474 14.54 -10.96 6.00
CA TRP A 474 14.77 -12.29 5.45
C TRP A 474 16.26 -12.63 5.40
N ASP A 475 17.08 -11.82 4.72
CA ASP A 475 18.54 -11.79 4.84
C ASP A 475 18.95 -10.49 5.55
N ASP A 476 20.17 -9.96 5.43
CA ASP A 476 20.53 -8.73 6.16
C ASP A 476 20.20 -7.43 5.39
N VAL A 477 19.47 -7.53 4.26
CA VAL A 477 19.04 -6.38 3.45
C VAL A 477 17.54 -6.42 3.18
N HIS A 478 17.03 -7.59 2.78
CA HIS A 478 15.69 -7.73 2.25
C HIS A 478 14.68 -8.08 3.35
N LEU A 479 13.48 -7.57 3.20
CA LEU A 479 12.38 -7.77 4.14
C LEU A 479 11.82 -9.20 4.04
N SER A 480 11.32 -9.72 5.15
CA SER A 480 10.52 -10.94 5.15
C SER A 480 9.17 -10.71 4.46
N GLN A 481 8.50 -11.79 4.04
CA GLN A 481 7.14 -11.69 3.49
C GLN A 481 6.19 -10.98 4.48
N ALA A 482 6.35 -11.22 5.79
CA ALA A 482 5.50 -10.62 6.81
C ALA A 482 5.70 -9.09 6.89
N THR A 483 6.94 -8.60 6.77
CA THR A 483 7.17 -7.15 6.71
C THR A 483 6.76 -6.56 5.36
N ASN A 484 6.95 -7.29 4.26
CA ASN A 484 6.43 -6.90 2.95
C ASN A 484 4.90 -6.77 2.94
N GLN A 485 4.18 -7.60 3.70
CA GLN A 485 2.73 -7.51 3.87
C GLN A 485 2.34 -6.18 4.50
N MET A 486 2.94 -5.83 5.64
CA MET A 486 2.68 -4.57 6.31
C MET A 486 3.03 -3.35 5.44
N LEU A 487 4.15 -3.44 4.71
CA LEU A 487 4.58 -2.38 3.81
C LEU A 487 3.57 -2.19 2.66
N ALA A 488 3.11 -3.27 2.04
CA ALA A 488 2.11 -3.22 0.96
C ALA A 488 0.79 -2.61 1.44
N GLU A 489 0.31 -2.98 2.63
CA GLU A 489 -0.90 -2.42 3.23
C GLU A 489 -0.77 -0.91 3.50
N SER A 490 0.37 -0.49 4.06
CA SER A 490 0.67 0.94 4.28
C SER A 490 0.71 1.72 2.97
N MET A 491 1.41 1.20 1.95
CA MET A 491 1.51 1.84 0.64
C MET A 491 0.16 1.93 -0.07
N LEU A 492 -0.71 0.93 0.07
CA LEU A 492 -2.04 0.95 -0.54
C LEU A 492 -2.90 2.09 -0.01
N LEU A 493 -2.90 2.32 1.31
CA LEU A 493 -3.65 3.43 1.93
C LEU A 493 -3.20 4.79 1.42
N GLN A 494 -1.89 4.96 1.24
CA GLN A 494 -1.31 6.18 0.69
C GLN A 494 -1.57 6.32 -0.82
N GLY A 495 -1.68 5.19 -1.53
CA GLY A 495 -1.80 5.08 -2.97
C GLY A 495 -3.21 5.13 -3.54
N ILE A 496 -4.26 5.36 -2.73
CA ILE A 496 -5.66 5.33 -3.16
C ILE A 496 -5.93 6.20 -4.39
N SER A 497 -5.22 7.32 -4.55
CA SER A 497 -5.40 8.20 -5.72
C SER A 497 -4.92 7.60 -7.06
N LEU A 498 -4.06 6.57 -7.01
CA LEU A 498 -3.48 5.89 -8.17
C LEU A 498 -4.34 4.76 -8.71
N ILE A 499 -5.24 4.21 -7.89
CA ILE A 499 -6.21 3.19 -8.29
C ILE A 499 -7.48 3.87 -8.78
#